data_AF-A0A3C1LWW4-F1
#
_entry.id   AF-A0A3C1LWW4-F1
#
_cell.length_a   1.000
_cell.length_b   1.000
_cell.length_c   1.000
_cell.angle_alpha   90.00
_cell.angle_beta   90.00
_cell.angle_gamma   90.00
#
_symmetry.space_group_name_H-M   'P 1'
#
loop_
_entity.id
_entity.type
_entity.pdbx_description
1 polymer ?
#
loop_
_entity_poly.entity_id
_entity_poly.type
_entity_poly.pdbx_seq_one_letter_code
_entity_poly.pdbx_strand_id
1 'polypeptide(L)'
;MSKIISILGSTGSIGTQSLSVCKNLGYYVNAITANSNTKLLEEQAREFNPRYVAITEEKHYNDLKLRLSDTNIKILCGIDGLCEIAQLKENDILINSVVGMIGLKPTLAAINAKKNIALANKETLVVGGSLVTQA
;
A
#
# COMPACT_ATOMS: atom_id res chain seq x y z
N MET A 1 -10.05 0.42 19.85
CA MET A 1 -8.59 0.52 19.65
C MET A 1 -8.34 1.08 18.27
N SER A 2 -7.49 2.10 18.14
CA SER A 2 -7.04 2.58 16.82
C SER A 2 -6.16 1.50 16.18
N LYS A 3 -6.36 1.24 14.89
CA LYS A 3 -5.60 0.26 14.10
C LYS A 3 -4.62 0.99 13.20
N ILE A 4 -3.47 0.35 12.95
CA ILE A 4 -2.45 0.83 12.02
C ILE A 4 -2.60 0.09 10.69
N ILE A 5 -2.91 0.83 9.63
CA ILE A 5 -3.29 0.28 8.33
C ILE A 5 -2.27 0.71 7.27
N SER A 6 -1.88 -0.21 6.39
CA SER A 6 -1.23 0.13 5.13
C SER A 6 -2.06 -0.32 3.94
N ILE A 7 -2.05 0.47 2.87
CA ILE A 7 -2.92 0.27 1.71
C ILE A 7 -2.06 0.23 0.44
N LEU A 8 -1.98 -0.93 -0.18
CA LEU A 8 -1.38 -1.08 -1.51
C LEU A 8 -2.44 -0.74 -2.57
N GLY A 9 -2.19 0.29 -3.39
CA GLY A 9 -3.14 0.75 -4.41
C GLY A 9 -4.19 1.76 -3.91
N SER A 10 -3.79 2.74 -3.08
CA SER A 10 -4.66 3.73 -2.46
C SER A 10 -5.40 4.65 -3.43
N THR A 11 -4.89 4.81 -4.65
CA THR A 11 -5.51 5.65 -5.70
C THR A 11 -6.58 4.93 -6.52
N GLY A 12 -6.74 3.61 -6.33
CA GLY A 12 -7.80 2.82 -6.95
C GLY A 12 -9.11 2.90 -6.16
N SER A 13 -10.20 2.38 -6.73
CA SER A 13 -11.55 2.46 -6.12
C SER A 13 -11.61 1.86 -4.70
N ILE A 14 -11.03 0.68 -4.49
CA ILE A 14 -10.99 0.06 -3.15
C ILE A 14 -10.07 0.83 -2.21
N GLY A 15 -8.94 1.34 -2.71
CA GLY A 15 -7.99 2.12 -1.93
C GLY A 15 -8.56 3.43 -1.41
N THR A 16 -9.26 4.21 -2.25
CA THR A 16 -9.88 5.47 -1.86
C THR A 16 -11.02 5.26 -0.86
N GLN A 17 -11.84 4.22 -1.07
CA GLN A 17 -12.89 3.83 -0.13
C GLN A 17 -12.29 3.39 1.23
N SER A 18 -11.20 2.62 1.20
CA SER A 18 -10.50 2.19 2.41
C SER A 18 -9.94 3.36 3.20
N LEU A 19 -9.37 4.37 2.53
CA LEU A 19 -8.93 5.62 3.16
C LEU A 19 -10.09 6.38 3.82
N SER A 20 -11.24 6.48 3.15
CA SER A 20 -12.45 7.11 3.71
C SER A 20 -12.90 6.39 4.99
N VAL A 21 -12.92 5.05 4.99
CA VAL A 21 -13.25 4.26 6.18
C VAL A 21 -12.21 4.48 7.29
N CYS A 22 -10.91 4.48 6.97
CA CYS A 22 -9.86 4.75 7.96
C CYS A 22 -10.05 6.12 8.63
N LYS A 23 -10.38 7.16 7.84
CA LYS A 23 -10.68 8.50 8.35
C LYS A 23 -11.88 8.50 9.29
N ASN A 24 -12.99 7.87 8.88
CA ASN A 24 -14.22 7.82 9.68
C ASN A 24 -14.05 7.04 11.00
N LEU A 25 -13.20 6.01 11.01
CA LEU A 25 -12.95 5.18 12.18
C LEU A 25 -11.76 5.67 13.04
N GLY A 26 -11.06 6.72 12.62
CA GLY A 26 -9.86 7.22 13.33
C GLY A 26 -8.69 6.23 13.33
N TYR A 27 -8.56 5.44 12.26
CA TYR A 27 -7.43 4.53 12.07
C TYR A 27 -6.23 5.27 11.50
N TYR A 28 -5.03 4.88 11.95
CA TYR A 28 -3.80 5.48 11.49
C TYR A 28 -3.35 4.82 10.18
N VAL A 29 -3.21 5.63 9.13
CA VAL A 29 -2.70 5.17 7.83
C VAL A 29 -1.18 5.32 7.83
N ASN A 30 -0.48 4.19 7.93
CA ASN A 30 0.98 4.16 8.04
C ASN A 30 1.67 4.20 6.67
N ALA A 31 1.06 3.60 5.65
CA ALA A 31 1.58 3.63 4.29
C ALA A 31 0.49 3.57 3.21
N ILE A 32 0.74 4.25 2.09
CA ILE A 32 -0.11 4.21 0.90
C ILE A 32 0.75 4.06 -0.36
N THR A 33 0.21 3.37 -1.38
CA THR A 33 0.93 3.19 -2.65
C THR A 33 0.06 3.44 -3.86
N ALA A 34 0.68 3.85 -4.96
CA ALA A 34 0.04 3.90 -6.28
C ALA A 34 0.93 3.28 -7.36
N ASN A 35 0.35 3.04 -8.53
CA ASN A 35 1.12 2.64 -9.71
C ASN A 35 1.79 3.88 -10.36
N SER A 36 0.98 4.86 -10.77
CA SER A 36 1.43 6.03 -11.55
C SER A 36 0.74 7.37 -11.19
N ASN A 37 -0.37 7.37 -10.44
CA ASN A 37 -1.12 8.59 -10.14
C ASN A 37 -0.48 9.39 -8.98
N THR A 38 0.62 10.09 -9.27
CA THR A 38 1.39 10.86 -8.29
C THR A 38 0.61 12.03 -7.69
N LYS A 39 -0.26 12.68 -8.48
CA LYS A 39 -1.09 13.80 -8.01
C LYS A 39 -2.04 13.37 -6.89
N LEU A 40 -2.86 12.34 -7.14
CA LEU A 40 -3.80 11.86 -6.11
C LEU A 40 -3.06 11.25 -4.93
N LEU A 41 -1.93 10.56 -5.18
CA LEU A 41 -1.10 10.01 -4.11
C LEU A 41 -0.51 11.10 -3.21
N GLU A 42 -0.10 12.24 -3.79
CA GLU A 42 0.36 13.43 -3.04
C GLU A 42 -0.77 14.01 -2.17
N GLU A 43 -1.97 14.21 -2.75
CA GLU A 43 -3.15 14.70 -2.03
C GLU A 43 -3.47 13.81 -0.82
N GLN A 44 -3.48 12.49 -1.02
CA GLN A 44 -3.67 11.50 0.05
C GLN A 44 -2.54 11.54 1.08
N ALA A 45 -1.28 11.63 0.64
CA ALA A 45 -0.13 11.67 1.54
C ALA A 45 -0.18 12.90 2.46
N ARG A 46 -0.59 14.06 1.92
CA ARG A 46 -0.73 15.30 2.70
C ARG A 46 -1.91 15.24 3.67
N GLU A 47 -3.02 14.61 3.27
CA GLU A 47 -4.19 14.44 4.15
C GLU A 47 -3.90 13.49 5.32
N PHE A 48 -3.30 12.33 5.04
CA PHE A 48 -3.15 11.25 6.02
C PHE A 48 -1.79 11.26 6.74
N ASN A 49 -0.81 12.00 6.24
CA ASN A 49 0.56 12.09 6.76
C ASN A 49 1.16 10.72 7.15
N PRO A 50 1.19 9.74 6.22
CA PRO A 50 1.72 8.40 6.47
C PRO A 50 3.24 8.44 6.68
N ARG A 51 3.81 7.41 7.29
CA ARG A 51 5.28 7.28 7.41
C ARG A 51 5.91 6.91 6.07
N TYR A 52 5.19 6.17 5.23
CA TYR A 52 5.70 5.67 3.96
C TYR A 52 4.74 5.93 2.80
N VAL A 53 5.29 6.24 1.64
CA VAL A 53 4.55 6.28 0.37
C VAL A 53 5.35 5.52 -0.67
N ALA A 54 4.71 4.73 -1.53
CA ALA A 54 5.40 4.08 -2.65
C ALA A 54 4.73 4.34 -3.99
N ILE A 55 5.55 4.49 -5.03
CA ILE A 55 5.12 4.53 -6.44
C ILE A 55 5.74 3.36 -7.20
N THR A 56 4.92 2.61 -7.91
CA THR A 56 5.38 1.36 -8.55
C THR A 56 6.16 1.64 -9.83
N GLU A 57 5.73 2.61 -10.64
CA GLU A 57 6.43 2.98 -11.88
C GLU A 57 7.59 3.95 -11.60
N GLU A 58 8.82 3.49 -11.86
CA GLU A 58 10.06 4.25 -11.56
C GLU A 58 10.13 5.63 -12.20
N LYS A 59 9.58 5.80 -13.42
CA LYS A 59 9.54 7.10 -14.10
C LYS A 59 8.78 8.18 -13.31
N HIS A 60 7.91 7.78 -12.39
CA HIS A 60 7.14 8.68 -11.53
C HIS A 60 7.79 8.94 -10.16
N TYR A 61 8.87 8.25 -9.82
CA TYR A 61 9.55 8.37 -8.53
C TYR A 61 10.11 9.76 -8.27
N ASN A 62 10.82 10.33 -9.25
CA ASN A 62 11.42 11.66 -9.10
C ASN A 62 10.34 12.77 -8.97
N ASP A 63 9.24 12.66 -9.72
CA ASP A 63 8.10 13.58 -9.60
C ASP A 63 7.49 13.51 -8.20
N LEU A 64 7.21 12.31 -7.69
CA LEU A 64 6.66 12.14 -6.34
C LEU A 64 7.61 12.65 -5.25
N LYS A 65 8.92 12.42 -5.41
CA LYS A 65 9.93 12.89 -4.48
C LYS A 65 10.01 14.41 -4.42
N LEU A 66 9.87 15.08 -5.56
CA LEU A 66 9.79 16.53 -5.62
C LEU A 66 8.49 17.05 -4.97
N ARG A 67 7.36 16.42 -5.28
CA ARG A 67 6.03 16.78 -4.74
C ARG A 67 5.96 16.72 -3.22
N LEU A 68 6.68 15.80 -2.59
CA LEU A 68 6.65 15.57 -1.14
C LEU A 68 7.95 15.97 -0.45
N SER A 69 8.83 16.76 -1.11
CA SER A 69 10.14 17.13 -0.58
C SER A 69 10.09 17.97 0.70
N ASP A 70 8.96 18.62 0.96
CA ASP A 70 8.68 19.41 2.16
C ASP A 70 8.18 18.56 3.35
N THR A 71 8.04 17.25 3.16
CA THR A 71 7.52 16.32 4.17
C THR A 71 8.60 15.36 4.69
N ASN A 72 8.36 14.73 5.84
CA ASN A 72 9.23 13.68 6.39
C ASN A 72 8.82 12.27 5.94
N ILE A 73 7.98 12.17 4.90
CA ILE A 73 7.44 10.91 4.41
C ILE A 73 8.56 10.14 3.69
N LYS A 74 8.79 8.88 4.07
CA LYS A 74 9.75 8.02 3.36
C LYS A 74 9.13 7.53 2.06
N ILE A 75 9.75 7.89 0.94
CA ILE A 75 9.28 7.51 -0.39
C ILE A 75 10.03 6.27 -0.87
N LEU A 76 9.28 5.24 -1.26
CA LEU A 76 9.77 3.98 -1.81
C LEU A 76 9.37 3.85 -3.28
N CYS A 77 10.00 2.91 -3.99
CA CYS A 77 9.74 2.70 -5.40
C CYS A 77 9.68 1.22 -5.78
N GLY A 78 8.96 0.94 -6.86
CA GLY A 78 8.92 -0.37 -7.49
C GLY A 78 8.26 -1.43 -6.64
N ILE A 79 8.39 -2.67 -7.10
CA ILE A 79 7.82 -3.83 -6.42
C ILE A 79 8.45 -4.07 -5.04
N ASP A 80 9.71 -3.69 -4.87
CA ASP A 80 10.41 -3.87 -3.60
C ASP A 80 9.91 -2.88 -2.55
N GLY A 81 9.54 -1.65 -2.94
CA GLY A 81 8.84 -0.71 -2.05
C GLY A 81 7.47 -1.22 -1.58
N LEU A 82 6.71 -1.90 -2.46
CA LEU A 82 5.47 -2.57 -2.07
C LEU A 82 5.71 -3.70 -1.08
N CYS A 83 6.77 -4.51 -1.29
CA CYS A 83 7.13 -5.60 -0.39
C CYS A 83 7.60 -5.08 0.98
N GLU A 84 8.40 -4.01 1.03
CA GLU A 84 8.82 -3.36 2.28
C GLU A 84 7.60 -2.91 3.08
N ILE A 85 6.64 -2.21 2.45
CA ILE A 85 5.40 -1.78 3.09
C ILE A 85 4.58 -2.96 3.60
N ALA A 86 4.50 -4.04 2.80
CA ALA A 86 3.75 -5.23 3.13
C ALA A 86 4.28 -5.95 4.39
N GLN A 87 5.54 -5.70 4.77
CA GLN A 87 6.23 -6.36 5.89
C GLN A 87 6.42 -5.46 7.12
N LEU A 88 6.02 -4.18 7.07
CA LEU A 88 6.16 -3.22 8.18
C LEU A 88 5.55 -3.75 9.47
N LYS A 89 6.36 -3.95 10.51
CA LYS A 89 5.99 -4.64 11.75
C LYS A 89 4.88 -3.92 12.52
N GLU A 90 4.85 -2.60 12.45
CA GLU A 90 3.87 -1.73 13.10
C GLU A 90 2.46 -1.81 12.47
N ASN A 91 2.31 -2.34 11.25
CA ASN A 91 0.99 -2.50 10.63
C ASN A 91 0.19 -3.64 11.27
N ASP A 92 -1.02 -3.34 11.71
CA ASP A 92 -2.00 -4.33 12.14
C ASP A 92 -2.63 -5.05 10.94
N ILE A 93 -2.94 -4.29 9.89
CA ILE A 93 -3.64 -4.77 8.69
C ILE A 93 -2.97 -4.20 7.43
N LEU A 94 -2.75 -5.07 6.45
CA LEU A 94 -2.41 -4.70 5.08
C LEU A 94 -3.64 -4.86 4.19
N ILE A 95 -4.09 -3.77 3.57
CA ILE A 95 -5.09 -3.82 2.51
C ILE A 95 -4.35 -3.94 1.19
N ASN A 96 -4.48 -5.08 0.51
CA ASN A 96 -3.93 -5.25 -0.83
C ASN A 96 -5.04 -5.07 -1.88
N SER A 97 -5.05 -3.88 -2.49
CA SER A 97 -6.03 -3.48 -3.51
C SER A 97 -5.40 -3.16 -4.87
N VAL A 98 -4.16 -3.57 -5.10
CA VAL A 98 -3.54 -3.45 -6.43
C VAL A 98 -4.24 -4.38 -7.42
N VAL A 99 -4.15 -4.07 -8.71
CA VAL A 99 -4.73 -4.87 -9.78
C VAL A 99 -3.69 -5.79 -10.41
N GLY A 100 -4.13 -6.95 -10.90
CA GLY A 100 -3.27 -7.90 -11.62
C GLY A 100 -2.24 -8.62 -10.74
N MET A 101 -1.28 -9.28 -11.39
CA MET A 101 -0.27 -10.13 -10.71
C MET A 101 0.72 -9.36 -9.83
N ILE A 102 0.80 -8.04 -9.96
CA ILE A 102 1.67 -7.20 -9.12
C ILE A 102 1.37 -7.38 -7.63
N GLY A 103 0.13 -7.74 -7.27
CA GLY A 103 -0.28 -8.01 -5.90
C GLY A 103 0.29 -9.29 -5.29
N LEU A 104 0.79 -10.25 -6.09
CA LEU A 104 1.19 -11.56 -5.59
C LEU A 104 2.44 -11.49 -4.71
N LYS A 105 3.55 -10.91 -5.21
CA LYS A 105 4.81 -10.79 -4.47
C LYS A 105 4.65 -10.06 -3.12
N PRO A 106 3.99 -8.88 -3.03
CA PRO A 106 3.76 -8.23 -1.73
C PRO A 106 2.79 -9.00 -0.84
N THR A 107 1.82 -9.75 -1.39
CA THR A 107 0.96 -10.63 -0.57
C THR A 107 1.79 -11.74 0.08
N LEU A 108 2.64 -12.42 -0.67
CA LEU A 108 3.53 -13.45 -0.12
C LEU A 108 4.49 -12.88 0.93
N ALA A 109 5.02 -11.67 0.69
CA ALA A 109 5.85 -10.96 1.67
C ALA A 109 5.08 -10.69 2.98
N ALA A 110 3.83 -10.26 2.89
CA ALA A 110 2.95 -10.03 4.04
C ALA A 110 2.63 -11.32 4.81
N ILE A 111 2.38 -12.44 4.10
CA ILE A 111 2.12 -13.75 4.70
C ILE A 111 3.35 -14.22 5.48
N ASN A 112 4.53 -14.15 4.87
CA ASN A 112 5.80 -14.46 5.53
C ASN A 112 6.06 -13.59 6.77
N ALA A 113 5.59 -12.34 6.75
CA ALA A 113 5.64 -11.43 7.89
C ALA A 113 4.47 -11.59 8.90
N LYS A 114 3.63 -12.62 8.72
CA LYS A 114 2.47 -12.95 9.56
C LYS A 114 1.48 -11.79 9.73
N LYS A 115 1.22 -11.06 8.64
CA LYS A 115 0.30 -9.93 8.63
C LYS A 115 -1.14 -10.36 8.44
N ASN A 116 -2.07 -9.61 9.03
CA ASN A 116 -3.48 -9.69 8.66
C ASN A 116 -3.66 -9.00 7.31
N ILE A 117 -4.11 -9.75 6.29
CA ILE A 117 -4.21 -9.26 4.92
C ILE A 117 -5.69 -9.16 4.54
N ALA A 118 -6.14 -7.94 4.27
CA ALA A 118 -7.42 -7.69 3.60
C ALA A 118 -7.17 -7.71 2.08
N LEU A 119 -7.37 -8.89 1.48
CA LEU A 119 -7.08 -9.13 0.07
C LEU A 119 -8.28 -8.71 -0.81
N ALA A 120 -8.13 -7.63 -1.56
CA ALA A 120 -9.09 -7.18 -2.57
C ALA A 120 -8.64 -7.48 -4.02
N ASN A 121 -7.44 -8.03 -4.19
CA ASN A 121 -6.92 -8.48 -5.47
C ASN A 121 -7.26 -9.97 -5.71
N LYS A 122 -8.19 -10.24 -6.63
CA LYS A 122 -8.59 -11.62 -6.96
C LYS A 122 -7.51 -12.38 -7.73
N GLU A 123 -6.73 -11.71 -8.58
CA GLU A 123 -5.74 -12.36 -9.46
C GLU A 123 -4.64 -13.06 -8.66
N THR A 124 -4.33 -12.57 -7.46
CA THR A 124 -3.41 -13.20 -6.50
C THR A 124 -3.83 -14.63 -6.17
N LEU A 125 -5.12 -14.88 -5.93
CA LEU A 125 -5.63 -16.23 -5.66
C LEU A 125 -5.85 -17.06 -6.93
N VAL A 126 -6.25 -16.42 -8.03
CA VAL A 126 -6.47 -17.13 -9.30
C VAL A 126 -5.17 -17.69 -9.87
N VAL A 127 -4.08 -16.92 -9.82
CA VAL A 127 -2.79 -17.33 -10.41
C VAL A 127 -1.88 -17.99 -9.38
N GLY A 128 -1.82 -17.43 -8.17
CA GLY A 128 -0.90 -17.85 -7.11
C GLY A 128 -1.58 -18.55 -5.94
N GLY A 129 -2.81 -19.04 -6.10
CA GLY A 129 -3.62 -19.57 -5.00
C GLY A 129 -2.90 -20.63 -4.15
N SER A 130 -2.23 -21.60 -4.79
CA SER A 130 -1.44 -22.62 -4.09
C SER A 130 -0.27 -22.02 -3.32
N LEU A 131 0.46 -21.06 -3.90
CA LEU A 131 1.55 -20.36 -3.23
C LEU A 131 1.04 -19.59 -2.00
N VAL A 132 -0.11 -18.93 -2.12
CA VAL A 132 -0.71 -18.14 -1.04
C VAL A 132 -1.24 -19.02 0.10
N THR A 133 -1.80 -20.18 -0.21
CA THR A 133 -2.34 -21.10 0.82
C THR A 133 -1.28 -21.98 1.49
N GLN A 134 -0.10 -22.12 0.88
CA GLN A 134 1.01 -22.93 1.40
C GLN A 134 2.13 -22.12 2.07
N ALA A 135 2.14 -20.80 1.89
CA ALA A 135 3.06 -19.87 2.55
C ALA A 135 2.68 -19.64 4.01
#